data_AF-A0A7F8Q3Y1-F1
#
_entry.id   AF-A0A7F8Q3Y1-F1
#
_cell.length_a   1.000
_cell.length_b   1.000
_cell.length_c   1.000
_cell.angle_alpha   90.00
_cell.angle_beta   90.00
_cell.angle_gamma   90.00
#
_symmetry.space_group_name_H-M   'P 1'
#
loop_
_entity.id
_entity.type
_entity.pdbx_description
1 polymer ?
#
loop_
_entity_poly.entity_id
_entity_poly.type
_entity_poly.pdbx_seq_one_letter_code
_entity_poly.pdbx_strand_id
1 'polypeptide(L)'
;TSPTAVTHSIADDDSNCLKTSGVRSQDCPSHSRTSLQSSHLWEFVRDLLLSPEENCGILEWEDREQGIFRVVKSEALAKMWGQRKKNDRMTYEKLSRALRYYYKTGILERVDRRLVYKFGKNAHGWQEDKL
;
A
#
# COMPACT_ATOMS: atom_id res chain seq x y z
N THR A 1 -1.56 64.87 44.76
CA THR A 1 -2.11 63.68 45.41
C THR A 1 -1.94 62.50 44.47
N SER A 2 -1.06 61.57 44.84
CA SER A 2 -0.92 60.22 44.27
C SER A 2 -2.25 59.43 44.43
N PRO A 3 -2.50 58.23 43.81
CA PRO A 3 -1.50 57.24 43.40
C PRO A 3 -1.71 56.47 42.07
N THR A 4 -0.55 56.10 41.48
CA THR A 4 -0.06 54.74 41.11
C THR A 4 -0.96 53.75 40.35
N ALA A 5 -0.47 53.21 39.24
CA ALA A 5 -0.20 51.77 39.08
C ALA A 5 0.58 51.45 37.77
N VAL A 6 1.65 50.69 37.96
CA VAL A 6 2.54 50.04 36.98
C VAL A 6 1.84 48.78 36.44
N THR A 7 2.26 48.24 35.27
CA THR A 7 2.63 46.80 35.07
C THR A 7 2.29 46.22 33.68
N HIS A 8 3.38 45.88 32.97
CA HIS A 8 3.68 44.69 32.15
C HIS A 8 3.36 44.58 30.64
N SER A 9 4.32 43.88 30.04
CA SER A 9 4.66 43.62 28.65
C SER A 9 3.94 42.39 28.05
N ILE A 10 3.71 42.48 26.73
CA ILE A 10 4.02 41.54 25.62
C ILE A 10 3.72 40.02 25.73
N ALA A 11 3.06 39.55 24.66
CA ALA A 11 3.10 38.25 23.93
C ALA A 11 2.09 37.13 24.23
N ASP A 12 1.22 36.92 23.23
CA ASP A 12 0.87 35.67 22.50
C ASP A 12 0.49 34.40 23.28
N ASP A 13 -0.77 33.95 23.12
CA ASP A 13 -1.16 32.58 22.70
C ASP A 13 -2.69 32.53 22.51
N ASP A 14 -3.17 32.49 21.25
CA ASP A 14 -4.58 32.22 20.95
C ASP A 14 -4.78 30.70 20.82
N SER A 15 -5.07 30.07 21.96
CA SER A 15 -5.56 28.70 22.05
C SER A 15 -6.86 28.70 22.85
N ASN A 16 -8.01 28.77 22.19
CA ASN A 16 -9.21 27.96 22.51
C ASN A 16 -10.38 28.31 21.57
N CYS A 17 -10.87 27.33 20.81
CA CYS A 17 -12.29 27.30 20.45
C CYS A 17 -12.87 25.92 20.72
N LEU A 18 -13.86 25.94 21.61
CA LEU A 18 -14.61 24.81 22.14
C LEU A 18 -15.41 24.09 21.05
N LYS A 19 -15.60 22.80 21.34
CA LYS A 19 -16.49 21.82 20.72
C LYS A 19 -17.86 22.39 20.32
N THR A 20 -18.41 21.94 19.18
CA THR A 20 -19.58 21.05 19.11
C THR A 20 -19.97 20.69 17.67
N SER A 21 -20.52 19.47 17.54
CA SER A 21 -21.49 19.03 16.51
C SER A 21 -21.02 18.67 15.10
N GLY A 22 -20.55 17.43 14.98
CA GLY A 22 -21.16 16.37 14.16
C GLY A 22 -21.56 16.68 12.71
N VAL A 23 -20.65 16.43 11.78
CA VAL A 23 -20.99 16.09 10.38
C VAL A 23 -20.31 14.77 10.03
N ARG A 24 -21.16 13.76 9.78
CA ARG A 24 -20.80 12.41 9.33
C ARG A 24 -19.95 12.50 8.07
N SER A 25 -18.70 12.06 8.15
CA SER A 25 -17.87 11.81 6.97
C SER A 25 -17.62 10.32 6.84
N GLN A 26 -18.29 9.76 5.85
CA GLN A 26 -17.92 8.57 5.08
C GLN A 26 -17.64 7.30 5.87
N ASP A 27 -18.72 6.53 6.08
CA ASP A 27 -18.64 5.08 6.07
C ASP A 27 -18.13 4.64 4.69
N CYS A 28 -16.85 4.26 4.61
CA CYS A 28 -16.32 3.55 3.45
C CYS A 28 -17.09 2.22 3.30
N PRO A 29 -17.61 1.87 2.11
CA PRO A 29 -18.29 0.60 1.92
C PRO A 29 -17.31 -0.52 2.24
N SER A 30 -17.65 -1.30 3.29
CA SER A 30 -16.99 -2.56 3.63
C SER A 30 -16.97 -3.47 2.40
N HIS A 31 -15.88 -3.42 1.63
CA HIS A 31 -15.55 -4.45 0.67
C HIS A 31 -14.99 -5.62 1.48
N SER A 32 -15.84 -6.65 1.58
CA SER A 32 -15.50 -8.08 1.68
C SER A 32 -14.24 -8.44 2.49
N ARG A 33 -14.49 -8.92 3.71
CA ARG A 33 -13.55 -9.32 4.76
C ARG A 33 -12.65 -10.54 4.45
N THR A 34 -12.22 -10.81 3.22
CA THR A 34 -11.47 -12.04 2.89
C THR A 34 -10.08 -11.86 2.24
N SER A 35 -9.64 -10.66 1.83
CA SER A 35 -8.27 -10.43 1.29
C SER A 35 -7.40 -9.44 2.10
N LEU A 36 -7.90 -8.90 3.21
CA LEU A 36 -7.36 -7.68 3.85
C LEU A 36 -6.13 -7.85 4.77
N GLN A 37 -5.48 -9.02 4.85
CA GLN A 37 -4.39 -9.26 5.82
C GLN A 37 -3.02 -9.68 5.26
N SER A 38 -2.82 -9.68 3.93
CA SER A 38 -1.54 -10.06 3.33
C SER A 38 -0.40 -9.21 3.90
N SER A 39 0.41 -9.83 4.76
CA SER A 39 1.43 -9.15 5.55
C SER A 39 2.69 -8.92 4.71
N HIS A 40 2.91 -9.76 3.69
CA HIS A 40 4.04 -9.67 2.80
C HIS A 40 3.66 -9.09 1.44
N LEU A 41 4.61 -8.40 0.81
CA LEU A 41 4.39 -7.76 -0.49
C LEU A 41 4.07 -8.79 -1.58
N TRP A 42 4.73 -9.95 -1.56
CA TRP A 42 4.51 -10.99 -2.58
C TRP A 42 3.09 -11.59 -2.50
N GLU A 43 2.55 -11.74 -1.29
CA GLU A 43 1.17 -12.19 -1.06
C GLU A 43 0.19 -11.15 -1.60
N PHE A 44 0.41 -9.87 -1.29
CA PHE A 44 -0.41 -8.78 -1.82
C PHE A 44 -0.42 -8.74 -3.36
N VAL A 45 0.74 -8.89 -4.00
CA VAL A 45 0.85 -8.93 -5.47
C VAL A 45 0.11 -10.15 -6.04
N ARG A 46 0.24 -11.33 -5.41
CA ARG A 46 -0.49 -12.54 -5.79
C ARG A 46 -2.00 -12.32 -5.68
N ASP A 47 -2.46 -11.86 -4.52
CA ASP A 47 -3.89 -11.68 -4.25
C ASP A 47 -4.50 -10.69 -5.24
N LEU A 48 -3.77 -9.61 -5.56
CA LEU A 48 -4.19 -8.64 -6.57
C LEU A 48 -4.27 -9.26 -7.98
N LEU A 49 -3.37 -10.17 -8.34
CA LEU A 49 -3.43 -10.93 -9.59
C LEU A 49 -4.56 -11.98 -9.64
N LEU A 50 -5.09 -12.39 -8.48
CA LEU A 50 -6.18 -13.35 -8.36
C LEU A 50 -7.56 -12.70 -8.20
N SER A 51 -7.60 -11.40 -7.89
CA SER A 51 -8.81 -10.60 -7.73
C SER A 51 -8.96 -9.58 -8.87
N PRO A 52 -9.54 -9.94 -10.03
CA PRO A 52 -9.70 -9.02 -11.17
C PRO A 52 -10.44 -7.73 -10.81
N GLU A 53 -11.40 -7.81 -9.88
CA GLU A 53 -12.19 -6.68 -9.37
C GLU A 53 -11.34 -5.63 -8.62
N GLU A 54 -10.34 -6.06 -7.85
CA GLU A 54 -9.44 -5.16 -7.12
C GLU A 54 -8.28 -4.69 -8.00
N ASN A 55 -7.86 -5.51 -8.96
CA ASN A 55 -6.67 -5.28 -9.77
C ASN A 55 -6.75 -4.04 -10.66
N CYS A 56 -7.91 -3.73 -11.25
CA CYS A 56 -8.08 -2.56 -12.12
C CYS A 56 -6.98 -2.40 -13.21
N GLY A 57 -6.42 -3.52 -13.71
CA GLY A 57 -5.32 -3.54 -14.68
C GLY A 57 -3.98 -3.02 -14.15
N ILE A 58 -3.70 -3.17 -12.85
CA ILE A 58 -2.42 -2.79 -12.24
C ILE A 58 -1.35 -3.84 -12.53
N LEU A 59 -1.72 -5.11 -12.45
CA LEU A 59 -0.89 -6.29 -12.73
C LEU A 59 -1.54 -7.15 -13.81
N GLU A 60 -0.75 -7.84 -14.61
CA GLU A 60 -1.24 -8.78 -15.62
C GLU A 60 -0.42 -10.06 -15.61
N TRP A 61 -1.05 -11.19 -15.90
CA TRP A 61 -0.33 -12.43 -16.20
C TRP A 61 0.25 -12.33 -17.61
N GLU A 62 1.55 -12.56 -17.73
CA GLU A 62 2.23 -12.81 -19.01
C GLU A 62 2.16 -14.30 -19.35
N ASP A 63 2.32 -15.14 -18.33
CA ASP A 63 2.19 -16.59 -18.40
C ASP A 63 1.67 -17.08 -17.06
N ARG A 64 0.38 -17.46 -17.03
CA ARG A 64 -0.31 -17.92 -15.81
C ARG A 64 0.26 -19.24 -15.30
N GLU A 65 0.61 -20.17 -16.20
CA GLU A 65 1.12 -21.49 -15.85
C GLU A 65 2.53 -21.41 -15.23
N GLN A 66 3.38 -20.53 -15.77
CA GLN A 66 4.74 -20.32 -15.27
C GLN A 66 4.81 -19.30 -14.12
N GLY A 67 3.71 -18.64 -13.77
CA GLY A 67 3.66 -17.64 -12.73
C GLY A 67 4.37 -16.33 -13.10
N ILE A 68 4.45 -16.01 -14.40
CA ILE A 68 5.08 -14.79 -14.91
C ILE A 68 4.02 -13.69 -15.00
N PHE A 69 4.30 -12.56 -14.38
CA PHE A 69 3.41 -11.41 -14.36
C PHE A 69 4.16 -10.11 -14.66
N ARG A 70 3.42 -9.12 -15.14
CA ARG A 70 3.91 -7.78 -15.47
C ARG A 70 3.23 -6.75 -14.58
N VAL A 71 4.01 -5.77 -14.11
CA VAL A 71 3.49 -4.55 -13.50
C VAL A 71 3.16 -3.56 -14.60
N VAL A 72 1.88 -3.27 -14.80
CA VAL A 72 1.39 -2.34 -15.84
C VAL A 72 1.32 -0.92 -15.29
N LYS A 73 0.78 -0.74 -14.07
CA LYS A 73 0.62 0.56 -13.42
C LYS A 73 1.45 0.64 -12.14
N SER A 74 2.75 0.90 -12.28
CA SER A 74 3.73 0.90 -11.17
C SER A 74 3.36 1.85 -10.02
N GLU A 75 2.93 3.07 -10.33
CA GLU A 75 2.53 4.07 -9.34
C GLU A 75 1.28 3.64 -8.56
N ALA A 76 0.30 3.07 -9.25
CA ALA A 76 -0.94 2.59 -8.62
C ALA A 76 -0.66 1.41 -7.69
N LEU A 77 0.21 0.46 -8.11
CA LEU A 77 0.65 -0.65 -7.26
C LEU A 77 1.30 -0.15 -5.98
N ALA A 78 2.23 0.80 -6.10
CA ALA A 78 2.94 1.38 -4.96
C ALA A 78 2.00 2.11 -4.01
N LYS A 79 1.07 2.90 -4.55
CA LYS A 79 0.07 3.63 -3.76
C LYS A 79 -0.85 2.66 -3.00
N MET A 80 -1.35 1.62 -3.65
CA MET A 80 -2.24 0.63 -3.03
C MET A 80 -1.52 -0.16 -1.92
N TRP A 81 -0.26 -0.55 -2.15
CA TRP A 81 0.57 -1.17 -1.11
C TRP A 81 0.86 -0.20 0.06
N GLY A 82 1.17 1.06 -0.25
CA GLY A 82 1.38 2.11 0.74
C GLY A 82 0.15 2.30 1.63
N GLN A 83 -1.05 2.39 1.05
CA GLN A 83 -2.30 2.45 1.78
C GLN A 83 -2.50 1.23 2.69
N ARG A 84 -2.26 0.01 2.17
CA ARG A 84 -2.35 -1.24 2.96
C ARG A 84 -1.40 -1.23 4.16
N LYS A 85 -0.21 -0.63 4.03
CA LYS A 85 0.81 -0.54 5.08
C LYS A 85 0.78 0.75 5.88
N LYS A 86 -0.20 1.64 5.66
CA LYS A 86 -0.25 3.00 6.25
C LYS A 86 1.08 3.77 6.06
N ASN A 87 1.68 3.63 4.88
CA ASN A 87 2.92 4.29 4.47
C ASN A 87 2.65 5.15 3.23
N ASP A 88 2.41 6.44 3.46
CA ASP A 88 2.16 7.47 2.45
C ASP A 88 3.37 7.77 1.55
N ARG A 89 4.59 7.46 2.02
CA ARG A 89 5.84 7.65 1.27
C ARG A 89 6.27 6.42 0.47
N MET A 90 5.36 5.47 0.22
CA MET A 90 5.62 4.31 -0.61
C MET A 90 5.70 4.71 -2.09
N THR A 91 6.78 4.32 -2.76
CA THR A 91 6.99 4.52 -4.20
C THR A 91 7.34 3.21 -4.87
N TYR A 92 7.24 3.15 -6.20
CA TYR A 92 7.58 1.93 -6.92
C TYR A 92 9.07 1.58 -6.80
N GLU A 93 9.97 2.56 -6.69
CA GLU A 93 11.40 2.31 -6.48
C GLU A 93 11.64 1.51 -5.20
N LYS A 94 11.02 1.93 -4.08
CA LYS A 94 11.12 1.25 -2.78
C LYS A 94 10.44 -0.12 -2.82
N LEU A 95 9.26 -0.21 -3.41
CA LEU A 95 8.52 -1.47 -3.57
C LEU A 95 9.34 -2.47 -4.41
N SER A 96 9.87 -2.02 -5.55
CA SER A 96 10.70 -2.84 -6.44
C SER A 96 11.99 -3.30 -5.75
N ARG A 97 12.49 -2.56 -4.75
CA ARG A 97 13.63 -2.99 -3.94
C ARG A 97 13.29 -4.22 -3.11
N ALA A 98 12.10 -4.26 -2.51
CA ALA A 98 11.59 -5.43 -1.79
C ALA A 98 11.35 -6.62 -2.74
N LEU A 99 10.74 -6.40 -3.91
CA LEU A 99 10.57 -7.45 -4.92
C LEU A 99 11.91 -8.07 -5.33
N ARG A 100 12.94 -7.25 -5.53
CA ARG A 100 14.30 -7.76 -5.86
C ARG A 100 14.97 -8.51 -4.71
N TYR A 101 14.65 -8.19 -3.45
CA TYR A 101 15.15 -8.97 -2.32
C TYR A 101 14.60 -10.41 -2.31
N TYR A 102 13.38 -10.62 -2.83
CA TYR A 102 12.77 -11.95 -2.92
C TYR A 102 13.50 -12.90 -3.87
N TYR A 103 14.41 -12.41 -4.73
CA TYR A 103 15.27 -13.28 -5.53
C TYR A 103 16.19 -14.14 -4.67
N LYS A 104 16.72 -13.58 -3.57
CA LYS A 104 17.60 -14.31 -2.66
C LYS A 104 16.86 -15.40 -1.88
N THR A 105 15.59 -15.15 -1.57
CA THR A 105 14.77 -16.07 -0.79
C THR A 105 13.98 -17.05 -1.66
N GLY A 106 14.11 -17.00 -2.98
CA GLY A 106 13.39 -17.88 -3.92
C GLY A 106 11.88 -17.65 -3.99
N ILE A 107 11.38 -16.55 -3.42
CA ILE A 107 9.96 -16.17 -3.49
C ILE A 107 9.64 -15.62 -4.88
N LEU A 108 10.57 -14.88 -5.49
CA LEU A 108 10.51 -14.46 -6.88
C LEU A 108 11.75 -14.95 -7.61
N GLU A 109 11.62 -15.16 -8.92
CA GLU A 109 12.72 -15.42 -9.85
C GLU A 109 12.98 -14.18 -10.71
N ARG A 110 14.25 -13.94 -11.04
CA ARG A 110 14.63 -12.82 -11.92
C ARG A 110 14.20 -13.15 -13.35
N VAL A 111 13.49 -12.22 -13.97
CA VAL A 111 13.20 -12.22 -15.41
C VAL A 111 13.98 -11.06 -16.03
N ASP A 112 14.68 -11.29 -17.14
CA ASP A 112 15.46 -10.25 -17.81
C ASP A 112 14.59 -9.35 -18.72
N ARG A 113 13.48 -8.87 -18.15
CA ARG A 113 12.51 -7.98 -18.81
C ARG A 113 12.03 -6.93 -17.81
N ARG A 114 11.86 -5.70 -18.27
CA ARG A 114 11.48 -4.57 -17.42
C ARG A 114 10.05 -4.75 -16.90
N LEU A 115 9.84 -4.51 -15.60
CA LEU A 115 8.54 -4.64 -14.90
C LEU A 115 7.93 -6.05 -14.93
N VAL A 116 8.68 -7.07 -15.37
CA VAL A 116 8.22 -8.45 -15.41
C VAL A 116 8.91 -9.23 -14.28
N TYR A 117 8.11 -10.03 -13.58
CA TYR A 117 8.53 -10.83 -12.46
C TYR A 117 7.94 -12.23 -12.61
N LYS A 118 8.54 -13.20 -11.93
CA LYS A 118 8.06 -14.58 -11.91
C LYS A 118 7.99 -15.05 -10.47
N PHE A 119 6.88 -15.68 -10.08
CA PHE A 119 6.81 -16.38 -8.80
C PHE A 119 7.78 -17.55 -8.77
N GLY A 120 8.58 -17.63 -7.72
CA GLY A 120 9.54 -18.70 -7.51
C GLY A 120 8.94 -19.86 -6.72
N LYS A 121 9.73 -20.93 -6.59
CA LYS A 121 9.35 -22.16 -5.86
C LYS A 121 8.93 -21.97 -4.40
N ASN A 122 9.31 -20.87 -3.75
CA ASN A 122 8.94 -20.61 -2.35
C ASN A 122 7.66 -19.75 -2.22
N ALA A 123 7.09 -19.26 -3.33
CA ALA A 123 5.78 -18.62 -3.35
C ALA A 123 4.68 -19.66 -3.62
N HIS A 124 3.53 -19.50 -2.98
CA HIS A 124 2.43 -20.46 -3.04
C HIS A 124 1.07 -19.76 -3.25
N GLY A 125 0.06 -20.54 -3.65
CA GLY A 125 -1.31 -20.06 -3.86
C GLY A 125 -1.51 -19.24 -5.14
N TRP A 126 -0.49 -19.10 -5.98
CA TRP A 126 -0.59 -18.44 -7.30
C TRP A 126 -0.86 -19.43 -8.44
N GLN A 127 -0.54 -20.71 -8.21
CA GLN A 127 -0.76 -21.80 -9.16
C GLN A 127 -2.24 -22.17 -9.17
N GLU A 128 -2.76 -22.54 -10.35
CA GLU A 128 -4.04 -23.24 -10.42
C GLU A 128 -3.85 -24.69 -9.97
N ASP A 129 -4.81 -25.20 -9.19
CA ASP A 129 -4.85 -26.62 -8.87
C ASP A 129 -4.99 -27.39 -10.19
N LYS A 130 -3.93 -28.07 -10.59
CA LYS A 130 -4.02 -29.07 -11.66
C LYS A 130 -4.79 -30.26 -11.10
N LEU A 131 -6.10 -30.28 -11.39
CA LEU A 131 -6.93 -31.48 -11.31
C LEU A 131 -6.37 -32.60 -12.20
#